data_AF-A0A068F6V6-F1
#
_entry.id   AF-A0A068F6V6-F1
#
_cell.length_a   1.000
_cell.length_b   1.000
_cell.length_c   1.000
_cell.angle_alpha   90.00
_cell.angle_beta   90.00
_cell.angle_gamma   90.00
#
_symmetry.space_group_name_H-M   'P 1'
#
loop_
_entity.id
_entity.type
_entity.pdbx_description
1 polymer ?
#
loop_
_entity_poly.entity_id
_entity_poly.type
_entity_poly.pdbx_seq_one_letter_code
_entity_poly.pdbx_strand_id
1 'polypeptide(L)' 'EVLPGNNGLKDQVMALTWVSKYIAHFGGDFIRVTLVGQSAGAVSAHMHMLSKMSENLFYAVIAISGTANV' A
#
# COMPACT_ATOMS: atom_id res chain seq x y z
N GLU A 1 7.03 3.72 27.09
CA GLU A 1 6.46 4.05 25.78
C GLU A 1 6.38 2.78 24.95
N VAL A 2 5.25 2.47 24.29
CA VAL A 2 5.09 1.22 23.52
C VAL A 2 5.46 1.49 22.06
N LEU A 3 6.36 0.70 21.48
CA LEU A 3 6.68 0.72 20.04
C LEU A 3 5.86 -0.38 19.34
N PRO A 4 4.70 -0.07 18.73
CA PRO A 4 3.72 -1.07 18.27
C PRO A 4 4.15 -1.88 17.02
N GLY A 5 5.41 -1.80 16.58
CA GLY A 5 5.92 -2.48 15.39
C GLY A 5 5.33 -1.98 14.06
N ASN A 6 5.81 -2.56 12.95
CA ASN A 6 5.31 -2.31 11.59
C ASN A 6 5.32 -0.83 11.16
N ASN A 7 6.21 -0.01 11.73
CA ASN A 7 6.23 1.43 11.47
C ASN A 7 6.47 1.75 9.98
N GLY A 8 7.34 1.00 9.30
CA GLY A 8 7.52 1.17 7.84
C GLY A 8 6.27 0.86 7.01
N LEU A 9 5.44 -0.12 7.43
CA LEU A 9 4.15 -0.37 6.77
C LEU A 9 3.14 0.75 7.06
N LYS A 10 3.20 1.37 8.25
CA LYS A 10 2.36 2.54 8.60
C LYS A 10 2.78 3.77 7.80
N ASP A 11 4.07 3.93 7.52
CA ASP A 11 4.56 4.98 6.62
C ASP A 11 4.02 4.77 5.20
N GLN A 12 3.99 3.51 4.73
CA GLN A 12 3.39 3.17 3.43
C GLN A 12 1.87 3.43 3.41
N VAL A 13 1.13 3.18 4.50
CA VAL A 13 -0.30 3.59 4.62
C VAL A 13 -0.46 5.11 4.47
N MET A 14 0.41 5.89 5.11
CA MET A 14 0.38 7.34 5.01
C MET A 14 0.62 7.79 3.55
N ALA A 15 1.59 7.18 2.87
CA ALA A 15 1.88 7.46 1.46
C ALA A 15 0.69 7.10 0.55
N LEU A 16 0.08 5.92 0.73
CA LEU A 16 -1.10 5.50 -0.03
C LEU A 16 -2.29 6.43 0.20
N THR A 17 -2.49 6.88 1.45
CA THR A 17 -3.53 7.87 1.79
C THR A 17 -3.29 9.19 1.07
N TRP A 18 -2.03 9.64 1.02
CA TRP A 18 -1.65 10.84 0.29
C TRP A 18 -1.95 10.69 -1.21
N VAL A 19 -1.56 9.56 -1.81
CA VAL A 19 -1.87 9.29 -3.23
C VAL A 19 -3.37 9.30 -3.47
N SER A 20 -4.15 8.53 -2.72
CA SER A 20 -5.61 8.47 -2.86
C SER A 20 -6.26 9.87 -2.77
N LYS A 21 -5.77 10.73 -1.87
CA LYS A 21 -6.29 12.09 -1.68
C LYS A 21 -5.88 13.08 -2.78
N TYR A 22 -4.67 12.95 -3.32
CA TYR A 22 -4.06 14.04 -4.11
C TYR A 22 -3.81 13.69 -5.57
N ILE A 23 -3.89 12.41 -5.98
CA ILE A 23 -3.53 11.99 -7.34
C ILE A 23 -4.35 12.70 -8.44
N ALA A 24 -5.58 13.12 -8.15
CA ALA A 24 -6.42 13.89 -9.06
C ALA A 24 -5.80 15.24 -9.49
N HIS A 25 -5.00 15.88 -8.62
CA HIS A 25 -4.29 17.13 -8.96
C HIS A 25 -3.16 16.90 -9.98
N PHE A 26 -2.76 15.64 -10.18
CA PHE A 26 -1.78 15.22 -11.18
C PHE A 26 -2.44 14.56 -12.39
N GLY A 27 -3.77 14.66 -12.53
CA GLY A 27 -4.53 14.06 -13.62
C GLY A 27 -4.74 12.55 -13.51
N GLY A 28 -4.43 11.94 -12.35
CA GLY A 28 -4.70 10.54 -12.10
C GLY A 28 -6.12 10.28 -11.58
N ASP A 29 -6.56 9.03 -11.71
CA ASP A 29 -7.85 8.57 -11.22
C ASP A 29 -7.67 7.73 -9.94
N PHE A 30 -8.19 8.23 -8.82
CA PHE A 30 -8.04 7.59 -7.51
C PHE A 30 -8.69 6.20 -7.44
N ILE A 31 -9.73 5.93 -8.26
CA ILE A 31 -10.36 4.60 -8.32
C ILE A 31 -9.60 3.60 -9.21
N ARG A 32 -8.46 4.00 -9.80
CA ARG A 32 -7.64 3.16 -10.71
C ARG A 32 -6.17 3.04 -10.28
N VAL A 33 -5.86 3.34 -9.02
CA VAL A 33 -4.49 3.20 -8.49
C VAL A 33 -4.10 1.72 -8.38
N THR A 34 -2.95 1.35 -8.93
CA THR A 34 -2.39 -0.02 -8.79
C THR A 34 -1.10 0.03 -7.96
N LEU A 35 -1.05 -0.75 -6.88
CA LEU A 35 0.12 -0.89 -6.03
C LEU A 35 1.02 -2.02 -6.55
N VAL A 36 2.23 -1.68 -6.98
CA VAL A 36 3.20 -2.64 -7.54
C VAL A 36 4.40 -2.75 -6.60
N GLY A 37 4.83 -3.98 -6.32
CA GLY A 37 5.99 -4.23 -5.47
C GLY A 37 6.82 -5.42 -5.93
N GLN A 38 8.12 -5.41 -5.60
CA GLN A 38 9.07 -6.50 -5.87
C GLN A 38 9.77 -6.95 -4.58
N SER A 39 10.01 -8.25 -4.40
CA SER A 39 10.67 -8.82 -3.22
C SER A 39 10.01 -8.36 -1.91
N ALA A 40 10.73 -7.67 -1.01
CA ALA A 40 10.16 -7.07 0.20
C ALA A 40 9.02 -6.08 -0.12
N GLY A 41 9.10 -5.35 -1.23
CA GLY A 41 8.01 -4.51 -1.71
C GLY A 41 6.78 -5.29 -2.16
N ALA A 42 6.97 -6.50 -2.71
CA ALA A 42 5.85 -7.40 -3.05
C ALA A 42 5.17 -7.93 -1.78
N VAL A 43 5.96 -8.26 -0.74
CA VAL A 43 5.43 -8.59 0.59
C VAL A 43 4.65 -7.42 1.18
N SER A 44 5.20 -6.20 1.13
CA SER A 44 4.50 -4.97 1.54
C SER A 44 3.18 -4.78 0.79
N ALA A 45 3.19 -4.87 -0.55
CA ALA A 45 1.98 -4.71 -1.37
C ALA A 45 0.91 -5.76 -1.04
N HIS A 46 1.34 -7.01 -0.81
CA HIS A 46 0.44 -8.08 -0.36
C HIS A 46 -0.09 -7.81 1.06
N MET A 47 0.73 -7.33 1.99
CA MET A 47 0.25 -6.93 3.33
C MET A 47 -0.78 -5.79 3.27
N HIS A 48 -0.58 -4.81 2.39
CA HIS A 48 -1.57 -3.73 2.18
C HIS A 48 -2.88 -4.25 1.61
N MET A 49 -2.85 -5.25 0.72
CA MET A 49 -4.07 -5.91 0.22
C MET A 49 -4.91 -6.54 1.33
N LEU A 50 -4.27 -7.03 2.41
CA LEU A 50 -4.92 -7.72 3.52
C LEU A 50 -5.29 -6.79 4.69
N SER A 51 -4.64 -5.63 4.80
CA SER A 51 -4.75 -4.74 5.96
C SER A 51 -5.95 -3.80 5.86
N LYS A 52 -6.79 -3.78 6.91
CA LYS A 52 -7.88 -2.79 7.06
C LYS A 52 -7.39 -1.33 7.04
N MET A 53 -6.14 -1.07 7.42
CA MET A 53 -5.59 0.29 7.39
C MET A 53 -5.39 0.81 5.96
N SER A 54 -5.37 -0.06 4.96
CA SER A 54 -5.14 0.30 3.55
C SER A 54 -6.37 0.10 2.67
N GLU A 55 -7.51 -0.22 3.29
CA GLU A 55 -8.78 -0.46 2.60
C GLU A 55 -9.19 0.78 1.79
N ASN A 56 -9.62 0.56 0.54
CA ASN A 56 -10.03 1.62 -0.39
C ASN A 56 -8.95 2.66 -0.76
N LEU A 57 -7.66 2.40 -0.49
CA LEU A 57 -6.57 3.31 -0.89
C LEU A 57 -5.99 3.03 -2.29
N PHE A 58 -6.25 1.84 -2.83
CA PHE A 58 -5.85 1.42 -4.19
C PHE A 58 -6.85 0.39 -4.71
N TYR A 59 -6.83 0.16 -6.02
CA TYR A 59 -7.76 -0.72 -6.73
C TYR A 59 -7.19 -2.12 -6.97
N ALA A 60 -5.91 -2.22 -7.32
CA ALA A 60 -5.26 -3.48 -7.68
C ALA A 60 -3.85 -3.59 -7.12
N VAL A 61 -3.35 -4.83 -7.03
CA VAL A 61 -2.00 -5.15 -6.56
C VAL A 61 -1.28 -6.03 -7.57
N ILE A 62 0.01 -5.73 -7.82
CA ILE A 62 0.94 -6.61 -8.52
C ILE A 62 2.11 -6.91 -7.57
N ALA A 63 2.19 -8.16 -7.10
CA ALA A 63 3.23 -8.63 -6.20
C ALA A 63 4.23 -9.51 -6.96
N ILE A 64 5.45 -9.01 -7.17
CA ILE A 64 6.48 -9.65 -7.99
C ILE A 64 7.52 -10.32 -7.08
N SER A 65 7.59 -11.65 -7.11
CA SER A 65 8.59 -12.43 -6.35
C SER A 65 8.59 -12.17 -4.83
N GLY A 66 7.41 -12.06 -4.22
CA GLY A 66 7.24 -11.98 -2.77
C GLY A 66 5.77 -11.98 -2.35
N THR A 67 5.45 -12.61 -1.23
CA THR A 67 4.09 -12.76 -0.70
C THR A 67 4.08 -12.71 0.83
N ALA A 68 2.96 -12.31 1.43
CA ALA A 68 2.77 -12.20 2.87
C ALA A 68 2.52 -13.54 3.58
N ASN A 69 2.74 -14.67 2.90
CA ASN A 69 2.49 -16.02 3.41
C ASN A 69 3.67 -16.59 4.25
N VAL A 70 4.38 -15.71 4.95
CA VAL A 70 5.44 -16.11 5.90
C VAL A 70 4.86 -16.50 7.25
#